data_AF-A0A961IBY2-F1
#
_entry.id   AF-A0A961IBY2-F1
#
_cell.length_a   1.000
_cell.length_b   1.000
_cell.length_c   1.000
_cell.angle_alpha   90.00
_cell.angle_beta   90.00
_cell.angle_gamma   90.00
#
_symmetry.space_group_name_H-M   'P 1'
#
loop_
_entity.id
_entity.type
_entity.pdbx_description
1 polymer ?
#
loop_
_entity_poly.entity_id
_entity_poly.type
_entity_poly.pdbx_seq_one_letter_code
_entity_poly.pdbx_strand_id
1 'polypeptide(L)'
;MLESTSRQAAHKNKPNNRNAARRKLGPAKVRSKSSKSNGYQPNRTVDGYVRDDSIPPERVSFERFKRQPFWLQALGVPLIYIPVLLLPFVVLAGVLTYWHLKLVGADGVKPYGDFLPEKQSHRYDRSNQVVLNNKIPFMNSKLYWIFNCSVYCPYSVALFRWIGYMVMIVENWWCPFYHSRKPEYAAGSIDQSFWHAYRDSSKHLHPEDRANPIWNAKQD
;
A
#
# COMPACT_ATOMS: atom_id res chain seq x y z
N MET A 1 71.55 -34.44 -28.53
CA MET A 1 71.49 -35.59 -27.60
C MET A 1 70.06 -35.65 -27.08
N LEU A 2 69.17 -36.38 -27.75
CA LEU A 2 68.90 -37.81 -27.60
C LEU A 2 68.35 -38.19 -26.22
N GLU A 3 67.02 -38.31 -26.20
CA GLU A 3 66.19 -39.43 -25.73
C GLU A 3 66.19 -39.98 -24.29
N SER A 4 64.94 -40.16 -23.84
CA SER A 4 64.40 -41.22 -22.97
C SER A 4 64.62 -41.06 -21.44
N THR A 5 63.70 -41.38 -20.53
CA THR A 5 62.62 -42.39 -20.56
C THR A 5 61.52 -42.04 -19.52
N SER A 6 60.27 -42.14 -19.96
CA SER A 6 59.09 -42.76 -19.30
C SER A 6 59.04 -43.03 -17.78
N ARG A 7 57.91 -42.65 -17.16
CA ARG A 7 57.02 -43.59 -16.41
C ARG A 7 55.58 -43.05 -16.30
N GLN A 8 54.66 -43.84 -16.84
CA GLN A 8 53.21 -43.72 -16.75
C GLN A 8 52.68 -44.29 -15.43
N ALA A 9 51.59 -43.73 -14.91
CA ALA A 9 50.60 -44.51 -14.15
C ALA A 9 49.21 -43.90 -14.34
N ALA A 10 48.39 -44.62 -15.09
CA ALA A 10 46.99 -44.34 -15.36
C ALA A 10 46.12 -44.88 -14.21
N HIS A 11 45.13 -44.11 -13.77
CA HIS A 11 44.02 -44.64 -12.97
C HIS A 11 42.71 -44.43 -13.73
N LYS A 12 42.17 -45.52 -14.29
CA LYS A 12 40.85 -45.59 -14.93
C LYS A 12 39.77 -45.98 -13.93
N ASN A 13 38.67 -45.23 -13.98
CA ASN A 13 37.24 -45.57 -13.90
C ASN A 13 36.67 -46.44 -12.76
N LYS A 14 35.58 -45.92 -12.17
CA LYS A 14 34.27 -46.60 -12.16
C LYS A 14 33.10 -45.61 -11.95
N PRO A 15 32.09 -45.55 -12.84
CA PRO A 15 30.81 -44.91 -12.57
C PRO A 15 29.90 -45.87 -11.79
N ASN A 16 29.31 -45.39 -10.69
CA ASN A 16 28.41 -46.19 -9.86
C ASN A 16 26.97 -46.08 -10.38
N ASN A 17 26.57 -47.09 -11.14
CA ASN A 17 25.20 -47.30 -11.61
C ASN A 17 24.44 -48.16 -10.59
N ARG A 18 23.48 -47.57 -9.87
CA ARG A 18 22.49 -48.32 -9.08
C ARG A 18 21.10 -47.73 -9.29
N ASN A 19 20.48 -48.13 -10.41
CA ASN A 19 19.03 -48.22 -10.54
C ASN A 19 18.69 -49.67 -10.94
N ALA A 20 18.14 -50.46 -10.01
CA ALA A 20 17.21 -51.57 -10.30
C ALA A 20 16.87 -52.36 -9.03
N ALA A 21 15.81 -51.97 -8.33
CA ALA A 21 14.98 -52.92 -7.58
C ALA A 21 13.55 -52.38 -7.49
N ARG A 22 12.76 -52.83 -8.46
CA ARG A 22 11.34 -52.58 -8.67
C ARG A 22 10.53 -53.44 -7.68
N ARG A 23 9.67 -52.86 -6.84
CA ARG A 23 8.54 -53.61 -6.26
C ARG A 23 7.29 -52.73 -6.10
N LYS A 24 6.43 -52.90 -7.12
CA LYS A 24 4.97 -52.83 -7.14
C LYS A 24 4.27 -52.30 -5.88
N LEU A 25 3.69 -51.10 -5.97
CA LEU A 25 2.50 -50.70 -5.24
C LEU A 25 1.51 -50.12 -6.26
N GLY A 26 0.27 -50.62 -6.24
CA GLY A 26 -0.79 -50.28 -7.19
C GLY A 26 -1.26 -48.83 -7.11
N PRO A 27 -2.18 -48.41 -8.00
CA PRO A 27 -2.59 -47.01 -8.10
C PRO A 27 -3.36 -46.59 -6.85
N ALA A 28 -2.72 -45.81 -5.98
CA ALA A 28 -3.41 -45.07 -4.95
C ALA A 28 -4.29 -44.01 -5.63
N LYS A 29 -5.59 -44.13 -5.43
CA LYS A 29 -6.63 -43.20 -5.88
C LYS A 29 -6.37 -41.83 -5.24
N VAL A 30 -5.65 -40.95 -5.94
CA VAL A 30 -5.44 -39.56 -5.51
C VAL A 30 -6.78 -38.85 -5.65
N ARG A 31 -7.52 -38.80 -4.54
CA ARG A 31 -8.69 -37.95 -4.38
C ARG A 31 -8.19 -36.51 -4.44
N SER A 32 -8.40 -35.85 -5.57
CA SER A 32 -8.17 -34.41 -5.73
C SER A 32 -9.06 -33.69 -4.73
N LYS A 33 -8.49 -33.32 -3.57
CA LYS A 33 -9.06 -32.25 -2.77
C LYS A 33 -8.83 -30.99 -3.59
N SER A 34 -9.88 -30.60 -4.31
CA SER A 34 -10.11 -29.25 -4.80
C SER A 34 -9.71 -28.29 -3.68
N SER A 35 -8.48 -27.78 -3.76
CA SER A 35 -8.07 -26.60 -3.03
C SER A 35 -9.04 -25.53 -3.49
N LYS A 36 -10.00 -25.18 -2.63
CA LYS A 36 -10.77 -23.95 -2.77
C LYS A 36 -9.71 -22.86 -2.80
N SER A 37 -9.40 -22.40 -4.01
CA SER A 37 -8.74 -21.13 -4.22
C SER A 37 -9.58 -20.13 -3.42
N ASN A 38 -9.02 -19.63 -2.31
CA ASN A 38 -9.58 -18.47 -1.65
C ASN A 38 -9.64 -17.41 -2.73
N GLY A 39 -10.87 -17.12 -3.18
CA GLY A 39 -11.12 -16.19 -4.24
C GLY A 39 -10.47 -14.87 -3.86
N TYR A 40 -9.46 -14.49 -4.62
CA TYR A 40 -9.20 -13.08 -4.83
C TYR A 40 -10.53 -12.52 -5.34
N GLN A 41 -11.22 -11.78 -4.46
CA GLN A 41 -12.40 -11.02 -4.80
C GLN A 41 -11.87 -9.68 -5.34
N PRO A 42 -11.76 -9.48 -6.66
CA PRO A 42 -11.64 -8.11 -7.16
C PRO A 42 -12.99 -7.47 -6.83
N ASN A 43 -12.98 -6.27 -6.27
CA ASN A 43 -14.18 -5.51 -5.85
C ASN A 43 -14.61 -5.71 -4.39
N ARG A 44 -13.67 -5.68 -3.45
CA ARG A 44 -13.97 -4.98 -2.20
C ARG A 44 -13.53 -3.53 -2.38
N THR A 45 -14.49 -2.63 -2.58
CA THR A 45 -14.31 -1.18 -2.50
C THR A 45 -13.97 -0.82 -1.05
N VAL A 46 -12.73 -1.10 -0.65
CA VAL A 46 -12.15 -0.48 0.53
C VAL A 46 -11.75 0.92 0.05
N ASP A 47 -12.42 1.95 0.55
CA ASP A 47 -12.08 3.37 0.39
C ASP A 47 -12.63 4.12 -0.85
N GLY A 48 -13.59 3.58 -1.61
CA GLY A 48 -14.26 4.35 -2.69
C GLY A 48 -13.34 4.76 -3.86
N TYR A 49 -12.11 4.26 -3.89
CA TYR A 49 -11.16 4.48 -4.96
C TYR A 49 -11.47 3.52 -6.12
N VAL A 50 -12.06 4.02 -7.19
CA VAL A 50 -12.18 3.26 -8.44
C VAL A 50 -10.80 3.23 -9.08
N ARG A 51 -10.14 2.08 -8.97
CA ARG A 51 -8.86 1.85 -9.64
C ARG A 51 -9.10 1.84 -11.14
N ASP A 52 -8.40 2.69 -11.89
CA ASP A 52 -8.33 2.55 -13.34
C ASP A 52 -7.46 1.32 -13.66
N ASP A 53 -8.14 0.19 -13.92
CA ASP A 53 -7.48 -1.07 -14.25
C ASP A 53 -6.84 -1.06 -15.66
N SER A 54 -7.05 -0.01 -16.45
CA SER A 54 -6.42 0.14 -17.78
C SER A 54 -4.95 0.55 -17.70
N ILE A 55 -4.51 1.11 -16.57
CA ILE A 55 -3.12 1.49 -16.33
C ILE A 55 -2.47 0.42 -15.45
N PRO A 56 -1.52 -0.38 -15.98
CA PRO A 56 -0.82 -1.35 -15.17
C PRO A 56 -0.08 -0.62 -14.04
N PRO A 57 -0.11 -1.13 -12.79
CA PRO A 57 0.57 -0.46 -11.70
C PRO A 57 2.05 -0.38 -12.00
N GLU A 58 2.58 0.85 -12.07
CA GLU A 58 4.01 1.06 -12.13
C GLU A 58 4.64 0.48 -10.86
N ARG A 59 5.63 -0.40 -11.04
CA ARG A 59 6.28 -1.09 -9.92
C ARG A 59 7.64 -0.50 -9.64
N VAL A 60 7.85 -0.04 -8.42
CA VAL A 60 9.16 0.36 -7.92
C VAL A 60 9.93 -0.88 -7.46
N SER A 61 11.14 -1.12 -8.00
CA SER A 61 11.98 -2.27 -7.65
C SER A 61 12.97 -1.95 -6.51
N PHE A 62 13.01 -2.82 -5.50
CA PHE A 62 13.94 -2.75 -4.37
C PHE A 62 15.08 -3.78 -4.43
N GLU A 63 15.26 -4.49 -5.55
CA GLU A 63 16.31 -5.51 -5.71
C GLU A 63 17.72 -4.98 -5.45
N ARG A 64 17.94 -3.70 -5.77
CA ARG A 64 19.23 -3.02 -5.58
C ARG A 64 19.57 -2.79 -4.11
N PHE A 65 18.60 -2.86 -3.19
CA PHE A 65 18.82 -2.54 -1.77
C PHE A 65 20.00 -3.33 -1.18
N LYS A 66 20.04 -4.65 -1.40
CA LYS A 66 21.13 -5.52 -0.89
C LYS A 66 22.50 -5.20 -1.51
N ARG A 67 22.52 -4.60 -2.71
CA ARG A 67 23.74 -4.22 -3.45
C ARG A 67 24.23 -2.82 -3.08
N GLN A 68 23.42 -1.99 -2.41
CA GLN A 68 23.84 -0.66 -1.99
C GLN A 68 24.95 -0.74 -0.93
N PRO A 69 25.93 0.18 -0.94
CA PRO A 69 26.92 0.27 0.12
C PRO A 69 26.24 0.56 1.46
N PHE A 70 26.86 0.08 2.55
CA PHE A 70 26.29 0.16 3.90
C PHE A 70 25.90 1.59 4.29
N TRP A 71 26.75 2.59 3.99
CA TRP A 71 26.49 3.98 4.38
C TRP A 71 25.22 4.56 3.71
N LEU A 72 24.90 4.16 2.47
CA LEU A 72 23.66 4.57 1.81
C LEU A 72 22.44 3.91 2.43
N GLN A 73 22.55 2.65 2.85
CA GLN A 73 21.46 1.99 3.57
C GLN A 73 21.27 2.62 4.96
N ALA A 74 22.36 2.88 5.66
CA ALA A 74 22.38 3.47 7.00
C ALA A 74 21.87 4.92 7.00
N LEU A 75 22.11 5.67 5.92
CA LEU A 75 21.54 7.01 5.74
C LEU A 75 20.09 6.93 5.27
N GLY A 76 19.80 6.10 4.26
CA GLY A 76 18.50 6.08 3.57
C GLY A 76 17.36 5.52 4.40
N VAL A 77 17.59 4.48 5.20
CA VAL A 77 16.51 3.88 6.02
C VAL A 77 15.97 4.88 7.05
N PRO A 78 16.80 5.62 7.82
CA PRO A 78 16.30 6.63 8.75
C PRO A 78 15.55 7.81 8.11
N LEU A 79 15.74 8.11 6.81
CA LEU A 79 15.07 9.24 6.17
C LEU A 79 13.55 9.14 6.22
N ILE A 80 12.98 7.94 6.31
CA ILE A 80 11.53 7.75 6.46
C ILE A 80 10.98 8.37 7.76
N TYR A 81 11.84 8.57 8.75
CA TYR A 81 11.47 9.17 10.03
C TYR A 81 11.63 10.69 10.07
N ILE A 82 12.28 11.32 9.08
CA ILE A 82 12.33 12.78 9.03
C ILE A 82 10.91 13.37 8.91
N PRO A 83 10.03 12.88 8.02
CA PRO A 83 8.63 13.29 8.01
C PRO A 83 7.88 13.02 9.32
N VAL A 84 8.32 12.04 10.13
CA VAL A 84 7.71 11.77 11.45
C VAL A 84 7.82 12.98 12.37
N LEU A 85 8.94 13.72 12.30
CA LEU A 85 9.13 14.94 13.07
C LEU A 85 8.16 16.05 12.68
N LEU A 86 7.64 16.01 11.44
CA LEU A 86 6.66 16.96 10.93
C LEU A 86 5.21 16.52 11.20
N LEU A 87 4.98 15.30 11.69
CA LEU A 87 3.63 14.79 11.93
C LEU A 87 2.78 15.66 12.85
N PRO A 88 3.29 16.31 13.91
CA PRO A 88 2.47 17.20 14.72
C PRO A 88 1.82 18.32 13.89
N PHE A 89 2.55 18.89 12.93
CA PHE A 89 2.03 19.92 12.03
C PHE A 89 1.02 19.34 11.04
N VAL A 90 1.27 18.14 10.52
CA VAL A 90 0.36 17.43 9.61
C VAL A 90 -0.94 17.06 10.31
N VAL A 91 -0.87 16.56 11.55
CA VAL A 91 -2.03 16.28 12.40
C VAL A 91 -2.80 17.56 12.70
N LEU A 92 -2.10 18.64 13.07
CA LEU A 92 -2.73 19.92 13.32
C LEU A 92 -3.48 20.43 12.08
N ALA A 93 -2.85 20.37 10.90
CA ALA A 93 -3.50 20.74 9.64
C ALA A 93 -4.77 19.92 9.40
N GLY A 94 -4.71 18.60 9.52
CA GLY A 94 -5.87 17.73 9.36
C GLY A 94 -7.00 18.03 10.36
N VAL A 95 -6.67 18.26 11.64
CA VAL A 95 -7.64 18.62 12.68
C VAL A 95 -8.29 19.97 12.41
N LEU A 96 -7.50 20.97 12.01
CA LEU A 96 -8.02 22.29 11.64
C LEU A 96 -8.94 22.20 10.41
N THR A 97 -8.57 21.43 9.39
CA THR A 97 -9.43 21.22 8.21
C THR A 97 -10.72 20.48 8.57
N TYR A 98 -10.65 19.44 9.41
CA TYR A 98 -11.82 18.72 9.89
C TYR A 98 -12.80 19.64 10.63
N TRP A 99 -12.27 20.47 11.54
CA TRP A 99 -13.10 21.44 12.25
C TRP A 99 -13.61 22.54 11.35
N HIS A 100 -12.82 23.03 10.40
CA HIS A 100 -13.29 23.96 9.38
C HIS A 100 -14.52 23.39 8.65
N LEU A 101 -14.45 22.15 8.16
CA LEU A 101 -15.58 21.48 7.50
C LEU A 101 -16.81 21.40 8.42
N LYS A 102 -16.62 21.00 9.68
CA LYS A 102 -17.71 20.97 10.67
C LYS A 102 -18.31 22.35 10.93
N LEU A 103 -17.50 23.39 11.02
CA LEU A 103 -17.93 24.77 11.29
C LEU A 103 -18.69 25.38 10.10
N VAL A 104 -18.38 24.98 8.87
CA VAL A 104 -19.13 25.41 7.67
C VAL A 104 -20.36 24.54 7.39
N GLY A 105 -20.69 23.59 8.28
CA GLY A 105 -21.92 22.81 8.23
C GLY A 105 -21.80 21.46 7.53
N ALA A 106 -20.60 20.96 7.23
CA ALA A 106 -20.44 19.64 6.62
C ALA A 106 -20.81 18.53 7.62
N ASP A 107 -21.82 17.74 7.27
CA ASP A 107 -22.20 16.54 8.00
C ASP A 107 -21.64 15.26 7.35
N GLY A 108 -21.53 14.18 8.12
CA GLY A 108 -21.04 12.88 7.61
C GLY A 108 -19.53 12.81 7.31
N VAL A 109 -18.76 13.86 7.59
CA VAL A 109 -17.30 13.88 7.43
C VAL A 109 -16.66 12.79 8.31
N LYS A 110 -15.93 11.86 7.69
CA LYS A 110 -15.30 10.73 8.41
C LYS A 110 -14.17 11.21 9.34
N PRO A 111 -14.14 10.79 10.61
CA PRO A 111 -13.03 11.07 11.52
C PRO A 111 -11.79 10.26 11.14
N TYR A 112 -10.63 10.66 11.65
CA TYR A 112 -9.36 9.97 11.43
C TYR A 112 -9.41 8.46 11.77
N GLY A 113 -10.18 8.08 12.80
CA GLY A 113 -10.32 6.70 13.24
C GLY A 113 -10.84 5.74 12.16
N ASP A 114 -11.64 6.24 11.22
CA ASP A 114 -12.20 5.44 10.12
C ASP A 114 -11.15 5.02 9.08
N PHE A 115 -9.98 5.67 9.10
CA PHE A 115 -8.87 5.39 8.20
C PHE A 115 -7.82 4.45 8.83
N LEU A 116 -7.94 4.17 10.13
CA LEU A 116 -7.06 3.23 10.81
C LEU A 116 -7.45 1.79 10.44
N PRO A 117 -6.47 0.90 10.20
CA PRO A 117 -6.76 -0.50 9.97
C PRO A 117 -7.34 -1.14 11.24
N GLU A 118 -8.14 -2.19 11.05
CA GLU A 118 -8.65 -2.98 12.18
C GLU A 118 -7.50 -3.51 13.03
N LYS A 119 -7.61 -3.39 14.35
CA LYS A 119 -6.57 -3.89 15.29
C LYS A 119 -6.27 -5.39 15.11
N GLN A 120 -7.22 -6.15 14.57
CA GLN A 120 -7.08 -7.58 14.30
C GLN A 120 -6.18 -7.88 13.08
N SER A 121 -5.90 -6.87 12.25
CA SER A 121 -4.95 -7.00 11.13
C SER A 121 -3.49 -7.12 11.59
N HIS A 122 -3.19 -6.79 12.86
CA HIS A 122 -1.87 -7.00 13.45
C HIS A 122 -1.64 -8.50 13.69
N ARG A 123 -0.91 -9.14 12.78
CA ARG A 123 -0.59 -10.57 12.84
C ARG A 123 0.54 -10.91 13.83
N TYR A 124 1.41 -9.95 14.14
CA TYR A 124 2.62 -10.18 14.93
C TYR A 124 2.62 -9.38 16.23
N ASP A 125 3.16 -9.99 17.28
CA ASP A 125 3.39 -9.44 18.61
C ASP A 125 4.88 -9.54 18.99
N ARG A 126 5.24 -9.06 20.20
CA ARG A 126 6.65 -9.10 20.65
C ARG A 126 7.24 -10.50 20.75
N SER A 127 6.43 -11.53 20.96
CA SER A 127 6.90 -12.91 21.05
C SER A 127 7.23 -13.48 19.67
N ASN A 128 6.38 -13.25 18.66
CA ASN A 128 6.47 -13.86 17.33
C ASN A 128 6.94 -12.90 16.22
N GLN A 129 7.31 -11.66 16.54
CA GLN A 129 7.79 -10.66 15.57
C GLN A 129 8.97 -11.20 14.75
N VAL A 130 8.78 -11.21 13.43
CA VAL A 130 9.83 -11.54 12.47
C VAL A 130 10.88 -10.43 12.49
N VAL A 131 12.14 -10.84 12.62
CA VAL A 131 13.31 -9.97 12.54
C VAL A 131 14.14 -10.42 11.35
N LEU A 132 14.59 -9.46 10.55
CA LEU A 132 15.50 -9.70 9.44
C LEU A 132 16.94 -9.57 9.92
N ASN A 133 17.82 -10.49 9.50
CA ASN A 133 19.25 -10.33 9.71
C ASN A 133 19.81 -9.36 8.65
N ASN A 134 20.11 -8.13 9.09
CA ASN A 134 20.59 -7.04 8.25
C ASN A 134 21.96 -6.55 8.73
N LYS A 135 22.72 -5.94 7.80
CA LYS A 135 23.97 -5.23 8.10
C LYS A 135 23.77 -4.03 9.05
N ILE A 136 22.54 -3.50 9.13
CA ILE A 136 22.17 -2.40 10.01
C ILE A 136 21.68 -2.95 11.36
N PRO A 137 22.42 -2.77 12.47
CA PRO A 137 22.13 -3.44 13.73
C PRO A 137 20.76 -3.13 14.33
N PHE A 138 20.27 -1.89 14.23
CA PHE A 138 18.97 -1.52 14.80
C PHE A 138 17.79 -2.21 14.10
N MET A 139 17.94 -2.59 12.82
CA MET A 139 16.93 -3.35 12.08
C MET A 139 16.84 -4.81 12.53
N ASN A 140 17.82 -5.30 13.30
CA ASN A 140 17.82 -6.65 13.87
C ASN A 140 17.05 -6.70 15.21
N SER A 141 16.32 -5.63 15.57
CA SER A 141 15.51 -5.54 16.78
C SER A 141 14.04 -5.88 16.51
N LYS A 142 13.42 -6.67 17.39
CA LYS A 142 11.95 -6.85 17.39
C LYS A 142 11.20 -5.53 17.59
N LEU A 143 11.73 -4.65 18.44
CA LEU A 143 11.09 -3.36 18.74
C LEU A 143 11.05 -2.46 17.51
N TYR A 144 12.11 -2.49 16.69
CA TYR A 144 12.14 -1.76 15.43
C TYR A 144 10.98 -2.19 14.52
N TRP A 145 10.79 -3.50 14.32
CA TRP A 145 9.71 -3.99 13.46
C TRP A 145 8.32 -3.77 14.04
N ILE A 146 8.13 -3.90 15.36
CA ILE A 146 6.86 -3.59 16.01
C ILE A 146 6.51 -2.11 15.85
N PHE A 147 7.46 -1.21 16.10
CA PHE A 147 7.23 0.21 15.92
C PHE A 147 6.85 0.53 14.47
N ASN A 148 7.59 0.00 13.50
CA ASN A 148 7.32 0.27 12.09
C ASN A 148 5.98 -0.34 11.64
N CYS A 149 5.73 -1.61 11.92
CA CYS A 149 4.58 -2.33 11.39
C CYS A 149 3.29 -2.10 12.17
N SER A 150 3.37 -1.81 13.47
CA SER A 150 2.19 -1.66 14.33
C SER A 150 1.85 -0.21 14.66
N VAL A 151 2.80 0.71 14.50
CA VAL A 151 2.59 2.14 14.82
C VAL A 151 2.84 3.00 13.59
N TYR A 152 4.07 3.12 13.13
CA TYR A 152 4.42 4.08 12.08
C TYR A 152 3.65 3.84 10.78
N CYS A 153 3.73 2.65 10.17
CA CYS A 153 3.07 2.37 8.89
C CYS A 153 1.54 2.56 8.94
N PRO A 154 0.78 1.92 9.84
CA PRO A 154 -0.67 2.04 9.83
C PRO A 154 -1.15 3.45 10.14
N TYR A 155 -0.55 4.13 11.12
CA TYR A 155 -0.99 5.48 11.51
C TYR A 155 -0.54 6.55 10.50
N SER A 156 0.67 6.48 9.96
CA SER A 156 1.11 7.46 8.95
C SER A 156 0.30 7.35 7.65
N VAL A 157 0.08 6.12 7.16
CA VAL A 157 -0.73 5.90 5.95
C VAL A 157 -2.17 6.37 6.16
N ALA A 158 -2.77 6.01 7.31
CA ALA A 158 -4.11 6.48 7.66
C ALA A 158 -4.18 8.02 7.69
N LEU A 159 -3.16 8.68 8.26
CA LEU A 159 -3.15 10.13 8.42
C LEU A 159 -3.10 10.84 7.07
N PHE A 160 -2.21 10.41 6.18
CA PHE A 160 -2.11 11.00 4.84
C PHE A 160 -3.36 10.71 3.99
N ARG A 161 -3.97 9.54 4.12
CA ARG A 161 -5.26 9.23 3.47
C ARG A 161 -6.39 10.11 3.99
N TRP A 162 -6.48 10.28 5.30
CA TRP A 162 -7.50 11.12 5.94
C TRP A 162 -7.36 12.58 5.50
N ILE A 163 -6.13 13.10 5.46
CA ILE A 163 -5.86 14.46 4.97
C ILE A 163 -6.19 14.60 3.49
N GLY A 164 -5.80 13.63 2.65
CA GLY A 164 -6.18 13.62 1.24
C GLY A 164 -7.70 13.67 1.06
N TYR A 165 -8.44 12.89 1.84
CA TYR A 165 -9.90 12.91 1.87
C TYR A 165 -10.46 14.28 2.31
N MET A 166 -9.91 14.90 3.37
CA MET A 166 -10.31 16.25 3.78
C MET A 166 -10.09 17.28 2.67
N VAL A 167 -8.91 17.24 2.02
CA VAL A 167 -8.56 18.16 0.93
C VAL A 167 -9.50 17.97 -0.26
N MET A 168 -9.83 16.73 -0.62
CA MET A 168 -10.81 16.46 -1.69
C MET A 168 -12.19 17.04 -1.38
N ILE A 169 -12.67 16.94 -0.14
CA ILE A 169 -13.95 17.56 0.27
C ILE A 169 -13.86 19.08 0.17
N VAL A 170 -12.81 19.69 0.72
CA VAL A 170 -12.61 21.15 0.68
C VAL A 170 -12.53 21.64 -0.76
N GLU A 171 -11.80 20.92 -1.62
CA GLU A 171 -11.68 21.28 -3.02
C GLU A 171 -13.01 21.14 -3.75
N ASN A 172 -13.75 20.03 -3.57
CA ASN A 172 -15.10 19.87 -4.12
C ASN A 172 -16.08 20.93 -3.61
N TRP A 173 -15.94 21.36 -2.35
CA TRP A 173 -16.80 22.38 -1.75
C TRP A 173 -16.49 23.78 -2.29
N TRP A 174 -15.23 24.18 -2.37
CA TRP A 174 -14.85 25.53 -2.77
C TRP A 174 -14.76 25.72 -4.30
N CYS A 175 -14.25 24.70 -5.00
CA CYS A 175 -13.91 24.75 -6.42
C CYS A 175 -14.94 23.97 -7.25
N PRO A 176 -15.71 24.64 -8.12
CA PRO A 176 -16.69 23.96 -8.96
C PRO A 176 -16.08 23.45 -10.29
N PHE A 177 -14.78 23.67 -10.54
CA PHE A 177 -14.25 23.59 -11.90
C PHE A 177 -13.67 22.21 -12.25
N TYR A 178 -14.18 21.59 -13.32
CA TYR A 178 -13.59 20.41 -13.98
C TYR A 178 -13.44 19.12 -13.12
N HIS A 179 -14.01 19.07 -11.92
CA HIS A 179 -13.88 17.90 -11.04
C HIS A 179 -14.55 16.64 -11.60
N SER A 180 -15.61 16.79 -12.42
CA SER A 180 -16.28 15.65 -13.10
C SER A 180 -15.35 14.85 -14.01
N ARG A 181 -14.20 15.41 -14.38
CA ARG A 181 -13.16 14.78 -15.22
C ARG A 181 -12.06 14.10 -14.39
N LYS A 182 -12.14 14.16 -13.06
CA LYS A 182 -11.16 13.61 -12.11
C LYS A 182 -11.83 12.51 -11.26
N PRO A 183 -11.90 11.25 -11.75
CA PRO A 183 -12.61 10.17 -11.05
C PRO A 183 -12.11 9.94 -9.62
N GLU A 184 -10.85 10.26 -9.32
CA GLU A 184 -10.26 10.17 -8.00
C GLU A 184 -10.89 11.10 -6.95
N TYR A 185 -11.61 12.15 -7.36
CA TYR A 185 -12.32 13.08 -6.46
C TYR A 185 -13.64 12.53 -5.92
N ALA A 186 -14.14 11.41 -6.46
CA ALA A 186 -15.40 10.79 -6.03
C ALA A 186 -15.38 10.37 -4.54
N ALA A 187 -14.20 10.07 -3.99
CA ALA A 187 -14.06 9.74 -2.58
C ALA A 187 -14.42 10.92 -1.64
N GLY A 188 -14.37 12.16 -2.15
CA GLY A 188 -14.75 13.39 -1.45
C GLY A 188 -16.05 14.01 -1.95
N SER A 189 -16.94 13.23 -2.59
CA SER A 189 -18.24 13.73 -3.05
C SER A 189 -19.05 14.37 -1.93
N ILE A 190 -19.77 15.43 -2.29
CA ILE A 190 -20.58 16.25 -1.38
C ILE A 190 -22.01 16.38 -1.94
N ASP A 191 -22.91 17.04 -1.20
CA ASP A 191 -24.29 17.28 -1.62
C ASP A 191 -24.45 18.53 -2.50
N GLN A 192 -23.62 19.55 -2.26
CA GLN A 192 -23.56 20.81 -2.99
C GLN A 192 -22.23 21.54 -2.76
N SER A 193 -21.72 22.24 -3.78
CA SER A 193 -20.57 23.14 -3.59
C SER A 193 -20.99 24.51 -3.03
N PHE A 194 -20.04 25.30 -2.53
CA PHE A 194 -20.24 26.65 -2.00
C PHE A 194 -21.03 27.56 -2.96
N TRP A 195 -20.78 27.43 -4.27
CA TRP A 195 -21.47 28.21 -5.30
C TRP A 195 -22.94 27.83 -5.46
N HIS A 196 -23.33 26.63 -5.05
CA HIS A 196 -24.72 26.15 -5.07
C HIS A 196 -25.51 26.57 -3.82
N ALA A 197 -24.82 26.96 -2.74
CA ALA A 197 -25.46 27.51 -1.55
C ALA A 197 -26.21 28.84 -1.82
N TYR A 198 -25.83 29.55 -2.89
CA TYR A 198 -26.46 30.80 -3.32
C TYR A 198 -27.06 30.65 -4.73
N ARG A 199 -28.39 30.64 -4.82
CA ARG A 199 -29.13 30.40 -6.07
C ARG A 199 -28.80 31.36 -7.21
N ASP A 200 -28.38 32.58 -6.91
CA ASP A 200 -28.02 33.54 -7.94
C ASP A 200 -26.59 33.33 -8.43
N SER A 201 -25.67 32.93 -7.55
CA SER A 201 -24.30 32.58 -7.92
C SER A 201 -24.23 31.35 -8.82
N SER A 202 -25.06 30.34 -8.57
CA SER A 202 -25.05 29.11 -9.38
C SER A 202 -25.44 29.35 -10.84
N LYS A 203 -26.22 30.40 -11.14
CA LYS A 203 -26.59 30.80 -12.51
C LYS A 203 -25.40 31.30 -13.33
N HIS A 204 -24.32 31.72 -12.68
CA HIS A 204 -23.09 32.17 -13.34
C HIS A 204 -22.12 31.01 -13.62
N LEU A 205 -22.32 29.83 -13.02
CA LEU A 205 -21.50 28.65 -13.31
C LEU A 205 -21.74 28.15 -14.74
N HIS A 206 -20.68 27.65 -15.36
CA HIS A 206 -20.77 26.91 -16.61
C HIS A 206 -21.72 25.71 -16.43
N PRO A 207 -22.53 25.33 -17.45
CA PRO A 207 -23.47 24.22 -17.33
C PRO A 207 -22.83 22.90 -16.85
N GLU A 208 -21.61 22.59 -17.29
CA GLU A 208 -20.86 21.40 -16.86
C GLU A 208 -20.53 21.40 -15.36
N ASP A 209 -20.12 22.56 -14.82
CA ASP A 209 -19.76 22.71 -13.41
C ASP A 209 -21.02 22.75 -12.52
N ARG A 210 -22.11 23.33 -13.03
CA ARG A 210 -23.41 23.37 -12.36
C ARG A 210 -24.04 21.99 -12.24
N ALA A 211 -23.92 21.13 -13.26
CA ALA A 211 -24.56 19.82 -13.30
C ALA A 211 -23.63 18.65 -12.90
N ASN A 212 -22.52 18.94 -12.22
CA ASN A 212 -21.51 17.92 -11.89
C ASN A 212 -22.06 16.88 -10.89
N PRO A 213 -21.98 15.57 -11.20
CA PRO A 213 -22.49 14.52 -10.32
C PRO A 213 -21.75 14.39 -8.97
N ILE A 214 -20.52 14.90 -8.85
CA ILE A 214 -19.72 14.83 -7.60
C ILE A 214 -20.38 15.63 -6.46
N TRP A 215 -21.17 16.65 -6.78
CA TRP A 215 -21.89 17.48 -5.79
C TRP A 215 -23.36 17.75 -6.14
N ASN A 216 -23.99 16.92 -6.97
CA ASN A 216 -25.43 17.06 -7.30
C ASN A 216 -26.18 15.72 -7.22
N ALA A 217 -25.55 14.67 -6.68
CA ALA A 217 -26.26 13.45 -6.36
C ALA A 217 -27.07 13.69 -5.07
N LYS A 218 -28.36 13.98 -5.20
CA LYS A 218 -29.27 13.79 -4.06
C LYS A 218 -29.11 12.34 -3.61
N GLN A 219 -28.74 12.13 -2.35
CA GLN A 219 -28.96 10.84 -1.72
C GLN A 219 -30.48 10.68 -1.63
N ASP A 220 -31.04 9.78 -2.44
CA ASP A 220 -32.42 9.33 -2.30
C ASP A 220 -32.64 8.63 -0.95
#